data_AF-A0A0K2RKB8-F1
#
_entry.id   AF-A0A0K2RKB8-F1
#
_cell.length_a   1.000
_cell.length_b   1.000
_cell.length_c   1.000
_cell.angle_alpha   90.00
_cell.angle_beta   90.00
_cell.angle_gamma   90.00
#
_symmetry.space_group_name_H-M   'P 1'
#
loop_
_entity.id
_entity.type
_entity.pdbx_description
1 polymer ?
#
loop_
_entity_poly.entity_id
_entity_poly.type
_entity_poly.pdbx_seq_one_letter_code
_entity_poly.pdbx_strand_id
1 'polypeptide(L)'
;MEILGKPKLSVPYGTVWTSRHKRRGRSNPHGTLAYRTAGNSYLRGTQWRTALSVTHLDSIEGGRTSDASRKPPQDIPAEQSVLGGMMLSKDAIADVVEIVRGHDFYRPAHETIYESIIDLYGRGEPADAVTVSDELTKRGEINRIGGPAYLHELIQTVPTAANAGYYAEIVAERAVLRRLVNAGTKIVQMGYGQDGEVEDLVNQAQAEIYAVAERRTAEDYVALKDVMESTVDEIEASGHRGEGMTGVPTGFYELDELTHGLHPAR
;
A
#
# COMPACT_ATOMS: atom_id res chain seq x y z
N MET A 1 11.14 -66.65 -12.06
CA MET A 1 10.68 -65.25 -12.24
C MET A 1 11.85 -64.34 -11.93
N GLU A 2 12.09 -63.41 -12.85
CA GLU A 2 13.32 -62.65 -13.07
C GLU A 2 13.73 -61.65 -11.98
N ILE A 3 15.05 -61.62 -11.76
CA ILE A 3 15.97 -60.46 -11.75
C ILE A 3 15.58 -59.22 -10.92
N LEU A 4 16.34 -58.97 -9.86
CA LEU A 4 16.54 -57.61 -9.30
C LEU A 4 18.03 -57.37 -9.03
N GLY A 5 18.61 -56.53 -9.89
CA GLY A 5 20.01 -56.13 -9.90
C GLY A 5 20.31 -55.00 -8.91
N LYS A 6 21.54 -55.02 -8.40
CA LYS A 6 22.16 -54.05 -7.49
C LYS A 6 22.42 -52.69 -8.16
N PRO A 7 22.58 -51.61 -7.37
CA PRO A 7 23.46 -50.50 -7.76
C PRO A 7 24.77 -50.50 -6.95
N LYS A 8 25.84 -50.12 -7.66
CA LYS A 8 27.25 -50.07 -7.23
C LYS A 8 27.54 -48.79 -6.43
N LEU A 9 28.34 -48.93 -5.37
CA LEU A 9 29.18 -47.87 -4.81
C LEU A 9 30.49 -47.80 -5.61
N SER A 10 30.97 -46.58 -5.92
CA SER A 10 32.40 -46.27 -6.06
C SER A 10 32.65 -44.77 -5.94
N VAL A 11 33.49 -44.41 -4.96
CA VAL A 11 34.09 -43.09 -4.66
C VAL A 11 35.52 -43.04 -5.31
N PRO A 12 36.46 -42.10 -5.05
CA PRO A 12 36.56 -40.61 -5.04
C PRO A 12 37.74 -40.06 -5.93
N TYR A 13 38.05 -38.75 -5.77
CA TYR A 13 39.36 -38.04 -5.93
C TYR A 13 39.69 -37.22 -7.20
N GLY A 14 40.18 -35.99 -6.97
CA GLY A 14 41.13 -35.31 -7.87
C GLY A 14 41.12 -33.78 -7.86
N THR A 15 41.89 -33.14 -6.96
CA THR A 15 42.31 -31.72 -7.05
C THR A 15 43.76 -31.67 -7.54
N VAL A 16 44.12 -30.57 -8.23
CA VAL A 16 45.45 -29.98 -8.53
C VAL A 16 45.69 -29.84 -10.04
N TRP A 17 45.85 -28.59 -10.53
CA TRP A 17 46.78 -28.23 -11.62
C TRP A 17 47.25 -26.77 -11.47
N THR A 18 48.49 -26.54 -11.92
CA THR A 18 49.39 -25.43 -11.58
C THR A 18 49.57 -24.39 -12.70
N SER A 19 49.99 -23.18 -12.32
CA SER A 19 50.76 -22.10 -13.01
C SER A 19 51.19 -22.27 -14.49
N ARG A 20 51.23 -21.18 -15.29
CA ARG A 20 52.45 -20.36 -15.62
C ARG A 20 52.29 -19.45 -16.86
N HIS A 21 53.12 -18.40 -16.89
CA HIS A 21 53.63 -17.55 -18.00
C HIS A 21 52.77 -16.33 -18.45
N LYS A 22 53.16 -15.05 -18.38
CA LYS A 22 54.42 -14.23 -18.55
C LYS A 22 54.61 -13.71 -19.99
N ARG A 23 54.38 -12.40 -20.23
CA ARG A 23 55.35 -11.37 -20.70
C ARG A 23 54.77 -10.23 -21.58
N ARG A 24 55.28 -9.02 -21.29
CA ARG A 24 55.66 -7.87 -22.17
C ARG A 24 54.51 -7.15 -22.90
N GLY A 25 54.37 -5.82 -22.91
CA GLY A 25 55.30 -4.71 -22.66
C GLY A 25 55.72 -4.06 -23.99
N ARG A 26 55.16 -2.88 -24.33
CA ARG A 26 55.75 -1.95 -25.31
C ARG A 26 55.23 -0.51 -25.13
N SER A 27 56.19 0.40 -25.03
CA SER A 27 56.16 1.87 -25.17
C SER A 27 55.86 2.26 -26.64
N ASN A 28 55.59 3.50 -27.08
CA ASN A 28 56.15 4.83 -26.77
C ASN A 28 55.30 5.92 -27.53
N PRO A 29 55.75 7.17 -27.83
CA PRO A 29 55.33 8.43 -27.18
C PRO A 29 54.84 9.54 -28.18
N HIS A 30 54.97 10.81 -27.78
CA HIS A 30 54.72 12.11 -28.48
C HIS A 30 53.30 12.68 -28.24
N GLY A 31 53.08 13.95 -27.86
CA GLY A 31 53.94 15.11 -27.65
C GLY A 31 53.12 16.39 -27.89
N THR A 32 53.06 17.26 -26.87
CA THR A 32 53.03 18.74 -26.96
C THR A 32 51.81 19.45 -27.58
N LEU A 33 51.05 20.22 -26.79
CA LEU A 33 51.18 21.68 -26.74
C LEU A 33 50.33 22.29 -25.61
N ALA A 34 50.97 23.13 -24.80
CA ALA A 34 50.36 23.91 -23.75
C ALA A 34 49.99 25.31 -24.26
N TYR A 35 48.83 25.82 -23.85
CA TYR A 35 48.59 27.26 -23.76
C TYR A 35 48.21 27.57 -22.31
N ARG A 36 48.99 28.44 -21.69
CA ARG A 36 48.81 28.95 -20.33
C ARG A 36 48.52 30.44 -20.43
N THR A 37 47.36 30.88 -19.96
CA THR A 37 47.16 32.25 -19.45
C THR A 37 45.99 32.17 -18.45
N ALA A 38 46.31 32.15 -17.15
CA ALA A 38 45.89 33.13 -16.14
C ALA A 38 44.37 33.47 -16.21
N GLY A 39 43.53 33.21 -15.21
CA GLY A 39 43.76 33.22 -13.77
C GLY A 39 42.91 34.34 -13.16
N ASN A 40 41.68 34.03 -12.74
CA ASN A 40 40.93 34.74 -11.69
C ASN A 40 39.69 33.87 -11.36
N SER A 41 39.66 33.18 -10.21
CA SER A 41 39.03 33.59 -8.93
C SER A 41 37.51 33.78 -9.02
N TYR A 42 36.65 33.32 -8.10
CA TYR A 42 36.71 32.39 -6.96
C TYR A 42 35.21 32.01 -6.70
N LEU A 43 34.91 30.70 -6.66
CA LEU A 43 33.85 30.00 -5.90
C LEU A 43 32.35 30.39 -6.01
N ARG A 44 31.51 29.44 -6.48
CA ARG A 44 30.74 28.49 -5.65
C ARG A 44 30.12 27.36 -6.49
N GLY A 45 30.59 26.12 -6.25
CA GLY A 45 29.94 24.87 -6.68
C GLY A 45 28.70 24.56 -5.81
N THR A 46 27.84 23.61 -6.17
CA THR A 46 28.21 22.21 -6.45
C THR A 46 27.45 21.66 -7.66
N GLN A 47 28.23 21.28 -8.67
CA GLN A 47 27.83 20.72 -9.95
C GLN A 47 27.86 19.19 -9.84
N TRP A 48 26.75 18.52 -10.18
CA TRP A 48 26.66 17.06 -10.23
C TRP A 48 27.45 16.56 -11.46
N ARG A 49 28.73 16.25 -11.29
CA ARG A 49 29.52 15.46 -12.26
C ARG A 49 29.94 14.15 -11.61
N THR A 50 29.18 13.10 -11.85
CA THR A 50 29.73 11.73 -11.80
C THR A 50 30.19 11.37 -13.20
N ALA A 51 31.51 11.30 -13.36
CA ALA A 51 32.15 10.67 -14.49
C ALA A 51 31.91 9.15 -14.39
N LEU A 52 30.90 8.65 -15.09
CA LEU A 52 30.81 7.22 -15.42
C LEU A 52 31.55 7.02 -16.75
N SER A 53 32.68 6.33 -16.65
CA SER A 53 33.45 5.83 -17.80
C SER A 53 32.56 4.94 -18.67
N VAL A 54 32.36 5.31 -19.93
CA VAL A 54 31.66 4.54 -20.96
C VAL A 54 32.54 3.37 -21.41
N THR A 55 32.81 2.41 -20.52
CA THR A 55 33.57 1.19 -20.84
C THR A 55 33.11 -0.08 -20.12
N HIS A 56 31.89 -0.15 -19.57
CA HIS A 56 31.32 -1.40 -18.99
C HIS A 56 29.82 -1.54 -19.31
N LEU A 57 29.47 -1.59 -20.59
CA LEU A 57 28.10 -1.89 -21.08
C LEU A 57 28.09 -3.17 -21.94
N ASP A 58 28.86 -4.19 -21.55
CA ASP A 58 28.96 -5.47 -22.30
C ASP A 58 28.62 -6.70 -21.45
N SER A 59 27.76 -6.57 -20.43
CA SER A 59 27.31 -7.74 -19.66
C SER A 59 25.86 -7.68 -19.18
N ILE A 60 24.98 -6.98 -19.91
CA ILE A 60 23.53 -7.26 -19.83
C ILE A 60 23.20 -8.26 -20.96
N GLU A 61 23.78 -9.45 -20.87
CA GLU A 61 23.28 -10.60 -21.62
C GLU A 61 21.96 -11.04 -21.00
N GLY A 62 20.87 -10.50 -21.54
CA GLY A 62 19.91 -11.36 -22.25
C GLY A 62 19.20 -12.46 -21.46
N GLY A 63 18.98 -12.31 -20.16
CA GLY A 63 17.89 -12.99 -19.48
C GLY A 63 16.55 -12.40 -19.90
N ARG A 64 16.05 -12.71 -21.10
CA ARG A 64 14.61 -12.59 -21.42
C ARG A 64 13.86 -13.63 -20.57
N THR A 65 13.76 -13.42 -19.27
CA THR A 65 12.70 -14.04 -18.49
C THR A 65 11.42 -13.35 -18.92
N SER A 66 10.46 -14.11 -19.40
CA SER A 66 9.13 -13.61 -19.70
C SER A 66 8.56 -12.89 -18.47
N ASP A 67 8.55 -11.55 -18.52
CA ASP A 67 7.93 -10.67 -17.52
C ASP A 67 6.44 -11.00 -17.29
N ALA A 68 5.81 -11.70 -18.23
CA ALA A 68 4.45 -12.23 -18.13
C ALA A 68 4.24 -13.29 -17.02
N SER A 69 5.31 -13.78 -16.37
CA SER A 69 5.21 -14.80 -15.31
C SER A 69 5.25 -14.25 -13.88
N ARG A 70 5.65 -12.98 -13.68
CA ARG A 70 5.75 -12.40 -12.34
C ARG A 70 4.41 -11.80 -11.95
N LYS A 71 3.72 -12.48 -11.04
CA LYS A 71 2.47 -11.94 -10.45
C LYS A 71 2.76 -10.60 -9.77
N PRO A 72 1.87 -9.60 -9.88
CA PRO A 72 2.00 -8.37 -9.12
C PRO A 72 2.14 -8.65 -7.62
N PRO A 73 2.84 -7.78 -6.86
CA PRO A 73 2.96 -7.92 -5.41
C PRO A 73 1.60 -8.04 -4.72
N GLN A 74 1.44 -9.10 -3.92
CA GLN A 74 0.19 -9.47 -3.24
C GLN A 74 0.47 -10.40 -2.07
N ASP A 75 -0.45 -10.46 -1.10
CA ASP A 75 -0.44 -11.43 -0.02
C ASP A 75 -1.89 -11.86 0.28
N ILE A 76 -2.34 -12.93 -0.38
CA ILE A 76 -3.72 -13.40 -0.30
C ILE A 76 -4.09 -13.86 1.12
N PRO A 77 -3.25 -14.63 1.84
CA PRO A 77 -3.52 -14.96 3.24
C PRO A 77 -3.69 -13.74 4.15
N ALA A 78 -2.88 -12.68 3.96
CA ALA A 78 -3.06 -11.44 4.71
C ALA A 78 -4.41 -10.78 4.39
N GLU A 79 -4.77 -10.65 3.11
CA GLU A 79 -6.08 -10.10 2.71
C GLU A 79 -7.25 -10.89 3.32
N GLN A 80 -7.18 -12.22 3.33
CA GLN A 80 -8.20 -13.07 3.94
C GLN A 80 -8.29 -12.85 5.45
N SER A 81 -7.14 -12.72 6.11
CA SER A 81 -7.07 -12.49 7.57
C SER A 81 -7.62 -11.12 7.96
N VAL A 82 -7.40 -10.09 7.12
CA VAL A 82 -7.98 -8.75 7.33
C VAL A 82 -9.51 -8.83 7.28
N LEU A 83 -10.07 -9.35 6.18
CA LEU A 83 -11.52 -9.39 5.98
C LEU A 83 -12.22 -10.26 7.03
N GLY A 84 -11.66 -11.43 7.32
CA GLY A 84 -12.21 -12.29 8.37
C GLY A 84 -12.12 -11.63 9.76
N GLY A 85 -11.03 -10.93 10.07
CA GLY A 85 -10.85 -10.21 11.33
C GLY A 85 -11.88 -9.08 11.50
N MET A 86 -12.12 -8.32 10.42
CA MET A 86 -13.15 -7.29 10.37
C MET A 86 -14.55 -7.86 10.62
N MET A 87 -14.88 -9.04 10.07
CA MET A 87 -16.17 -9.70 10.30
C MET A 87 -16.32 -10.32 11.69
N LEU A 88 -15.23 -10.42 12.47
CA LEU A 88 -15.23 -10.96 13.83
C LEU A 88 -15.32 -9.86 14.90
N SER A 89 -14.86 -8.64 14.63
CA SER A 89 -14.83 -7.57 15.61
C SER A 89 -14.97 -6.19 14.97
N LYS A 90 -15.84 -5.36 15.54
CA LYS A 90 -15.96 -3.94 15.17
C LYS A 90 -14.67 -3.15 15.41
N ASP A 91 -13.90 -3.50 16.43
CA ASP A 91 -12.66 -2.79 16.77
C ASP A 91 -11.60 -3.09 15.70
N ALA A 92 -11.60 -4.32 15.17
CA ALA A 92 -10.75 -4.68 14.03
C ALA A 92 -11.14 -3.90 12.76
N ILE A 93 -12.42 -3.57 12.56
CA ILE A 93 -12.83 -2.68 11.46
C ILE A 93 -12.20 -1.30 11.64
N ALA A 94 -12.29 -0.72 12.84
CA ALA A 94 -11.70 0.58 13.15
C ALA A 94 -10.18 0.61 12.89
N ASP A 95 -9.44 -0.39 13.35
CA ASP A 95 -7.99 -0.46 13.12
C ASP A 95 -7.64 -0.59 11.63
N VAL A 96 -8.40 -1.40 10.88
CA VAL A 96 -8.10 -1.68 9.46
C VAL A 96 -8.42 -0.47 8.57
N VAL A 97 -9.49 0.29 8.85
CA VAL A 97 -9.84 1.46 8.05
C VAL A 97 -8.82 2.59 8.15
N GLU A 98 -7.97 2.61 9.17
CA GLU A 98 -6.87 3.58 9.25
C GLU A 98 -5.74 3.24 8.26
N ILE A 99 -5.61 1.96 7.86
CA ILE A 99 -4.41 1.45 7.16
C ILE A 99 -4.65 1.20 5.68
N VAL A 100 -5.79 0.62 5.31
CA VAL A 100 -6.09 0.19 3.93
C VAL A 100 -7.38 0.79 3.39
N ARG A 101 -7.50 0.81 2.06
CA ARG A 101 -8.73 1.11 1.31
C ARG A 101 -9.09 -0.07 0.40
N GLY A 102 -10.29 -0.08 -0.16
CA GLY A 102 -10.77 -1.18 -1.05
C GLY A 102 -9.80 -1.51 -2.19
N HIS A 103 -9.27 -0.49 -2.87
CA HIS A 103 -8.33 -0.65 -3.98
C HIS A 103 -6.93 -1.17 -3.58
N ASP A 104 -6.61 -1.24 -2.29
CA ASP A 104 -5.36 -1.82 -1.79
C ASP A 104 -5.39 -3.36 -1.84
N PHE A 105 -6.57 -3.97 -1.88
CA PHE A 105 -6.71 -5.41 -2.07
C PHE A 105 -6.31 -5.81 -3.50
N TYR A 106 -5.59 -6.93 -3.65
CA TYR A 106 -5.23 -7.44 -4.97
C TYR A 106 -6.43 -8.12 -5.65
N ARG A 107 -7.27 -8.83 -4.88
CA ARG A 107 -8.44 -9.52 -5.45
C ARG A 107 -9.63 -8.57 -5.48
N PRO A 108 -10.27 -8.37 -6.65
CA PRO A 108 -11.49 -7.58 -6.73
C PRO A 108 -12.61 -8.10 -5.81
N ALA A 109 -12.70 -9.42 -5.62
CA ALA A 109 -13.63 -10.01 -4.68
C ALA A 109 -13.41 -9.52 -3.23
N HIS A 110 -12.16 -9.31 -2.83
CA HIS A 110 -11.83 -8.84 -1.49
C HIS A 110 -12.13 -7.35 -1.32
N GLU A 111 -11.88 -6.55 -2.36
CA GLU A 111 -12.30 -5.15 -2.43
C GLU A 111 -13.81 -5.01 -2.24
N THR A 112 -14.63 -5.78 -2.98
CA THR A 112 -16.10 -5.75 -2.85
C THR A 112 -16.57 -6.15 -1.44
N ILE A 113 -15.92 -7.14 -0.82
CA ILE A 113 -16.24 -7.54 0.57
C ILE A 113 -15.88 -6.42 1.54
N TYR A 114 -14.68 -5.84 1.42
CA TYR A 114 -14.24 -4.72 2.25
C TYR A 114 -15.23 -3.55 2.17
N GLU A 115 -15.61 -3.12 0.96
CA GLU A 115 -16.56 -2.02 0.75
C GLU A 115 -17.92 -2.29 1.39
N SER A 116 -18.40 -3.54 1.33
CA SER A 116 -19.65 -3.94 1.97
C SER A 116 -19.57 -3.90 3.50
N ILE A 117 -18.43 -4.32 4.07
CA ILE A 117 -18.17 -4.22 5.51
C ILE A 117 -18.15 -2.74 5.94
N ILE A 118 -17.47 -1.87 5.20
CA ILE A 118 -17.38 -0.44 5.52
C ILE A 118 -18.74 0.24 5.42
N ASP A 119 -19.55 -0.08 4.42
CA ASP A 119 -20.89 0.48 4.29
C ASP A 119 -21.79 0.08 5.48
N LEU A 120 -21.81 -1.21 5.85
CA LEU A 120 -22.55 -1.69 7.02
C LEU A 120 -22.07 -0.99 8.30
N TYR A 121 -20.75 -0.93 8.51
CA TYR A 121 -20.15 -0.27 9.66
C TYR A 121 -20.51 1.22 9.73
N GLY A 122 -20.49 1.93 8.59
CA GLY A 122 -20.87 3.34 8.48
C GLY A 122 -22.35 3.61 8.78
N ARG A 123 -23.24 2.63 8.51
CA ARG A 123 -24.65 2.68 8.90
C ARG A 123 -24.90 2.28 10.37
N GLY A 124 -23.85 1.90 11.12
CA GLY A 124 -23.96 1.38 12.48
C GLY A 124 -24.55 -0.03 12.54
N GLU A 125 -24.59 -0.75 11.41
CA GLU A 125 -25.06 -2.13 11.33
C GLU A 125 -23.90 -3.11 11.64
N PRO A 126 -24.18 -4.27 12.26
CA PRO A 126 -23.15 -5.29 12.45
C PRO A 126 -22.68 -5.80 11.08
N ALA A 127 -21.36 -5.92 10.90
CA ALA A 127 -20.74 -6.39 9.65
C ALA A 127 -20.16 -7.80 9.82
N ASP A 128 -21.00 -8.77 10.19
CA ASP A 128 -20.63 -10.18 10.27
C ASP A 128 -20.88 -10.92 8.93
N ALA A 129 -20.48 -12.19 8.82
CA ALA A 129 -20.65 -12.93 7.57
C ALA A 129 -22.10 -13.06 7.09
N VAL A 130 -23.09 -13.04 7.99
CA VAL A 130 -24.50 -13.13 7.60
C VAL A 130 -24.96 -11.79 7.02
N THR A 131 -24.70 -10.69 7.72
CA THR A 131 -25.13 -9.36 7.25
C THR A 131 -24.38 -8.91 6.00
N VAL A 132 -23.08 -9.21 5.90
CA VAL A 132 -22.28 -8.96 4.69
C VAL A 132 -22.80 -9.81 3.52
N SER A 133 -23.16 -11.08 3.75
CA SER A 133 -23.78 -11.94 2.73
C SER A 133 -25.10 -11.36 2.22
N ASP A 134 -25.96 -10.91 3.13
CA ASP A 134 -27.26 -10.33 2.80
C ASP A 134 -27.11 -9.02 2.01
N GLU A 135 -26.19 -8.16 2.41
CA GLU A 135 -25.88 -6.91 1.70
C GLU A 135 -25.36 -7.18 0.28
N LEU A 136 -24.38 -8.07 0.14
CA LEU A 136 -23.84 -8.48 -1.17
C LEU A 136 -24.90 -9.16 -2.04
N THR A 137 -25.85 -9.88 -1.45
CA THR A 137 -26.97 -10.51 -2.17
C THR A 137 -27.93 -9.46 -2.70
N LYS A 138 -28.29 -8.45 -1.89
CA LYS A 138 -29.14 -7.32 -2.31
C LYS A 138 -28.51 -6.54 -3.47
N ARG A 139 -27.18 -6.39 -3.47
CA ARG A 139 -26.41 -5.75 -4.54
C ARG A 139 -26.22 -6.62 -5.80
N GLY A 140 -26.51 -7.92 -5.71
CA GLY A 140 -26.28 -8.86 -6.81
C GLY A 140 -24.80 -9.24 -7.02
N GLU A 141 -23.96 -9.03 -6.00
CA GLU A 141 -22.51 -9.22 -6.07
C GLU A 141 -22.01 -10.49 -5.38
N ILE A 142 -22.85 -11.15 -4.58
CA ILE A 142 -22.50 -12.37 -3.81
C ILE A 142 -21.87 -13.47 -4.66
N ASN A 143 -22.32 -13.65 -5.91
CA ASN A 143 -21.76 -14.66 -6.82
C ASN A 143 -20.35 -14.30 -7.30
N ARG A 144 -20.02 -12.99 -7.39
CA ARG A 144 -18.70 -12.52 -7.84
C ARG A 144 -17.60 -12.80 -6.82
N ILE A 145 -17.96 -12.86 -5.54
CA ILE A 145 -17.01 -13.13 -4.46
C ILE A 145 -16.79 -14.63 -4.19
N GLY A 146 -17.54 -15.52 -4.87
CA GLY A 146 -17.49 -16.97 -4.65
C GLY A 146 -18.66 -17.53 -3.84
N GLY A 147 -19.67 -16.71 -3.53
CA GLY A 147 -20.86 -17.10 -2.78
C GLY A 147 -20.72 -16.92 -1.26
N PRO A 148 -21.81 -17.16 -0.50
CA PRO A 148 -21.86 -16.92 0.95
C PRO A 148 -20.89 -17.80 1.74
N ALA A 149 -20.59 -19.01 1.26
CA ALA A 149 -19.63 -19.91 1.90
C ALA A 149 -18.23 -19.29 2.01
N TYR A 150 -17.84 -18.45 1.05
CA TYR A 150 -16.53 -17.83 1.04
C TYR A 150 -16.31 -16.91 2.24
N LEU A 151 -17.35 -16.17 2.68
CA LEU A 151 -17.26 -15.29 3.85
C LEU A 151 -16.97 -16.09 5.13
N HIS A 152 -17.58 -17.26 5.27
CA HIS A 152 -17.30 -18.14 6.40
C HIS A 152 -15.89 -18.72 6.34
N GLU A 153 -15.38 -19.07 5.15
CA GLU A 153 -13.98 -19.48 4.99
C GLU A 153 -13.01 -18.39 5.45
N LEU A 154 -13.26 -17.12 5.09
CA LEU A 154 -12.44 -15.99 5.55
C LEU A 154 -12.36 -15.93 7.09
N ILE A 155 -13.49 -16.08 7.77
CA ILE A 155 -13.53 -16.11 9.24
C ILE A 155 -12.69 -17.27 9.79
N GLN A 156 -12.77 -18.46 9.19
CA GLN A 156 -12.01 -19.63 9.67
C GLN A 156 -10.50 -19.49 9.48
N THR A 157 -10.03 -18.64 8.57
CA THR A 157 -8.59 -18.40 8.39
C THR A 157 -7.97 -17.54 9.49
N VAL A 158 -8.79 -16.85 10.30
CA VAL A 158 -8.33 -15.84 11.26
C VAL A 158 -8.09 -16.47 12.63
N PRO A 159 -6.85 -16.45 13.15
CA PRO A 159 -6.58 -16.96 14.49
C PRO A 159 -7.18 -16.07 15.59
N THR A 160 -7.16 -14.75 15.38
CA THR A 160 -7.72 -13.74 16.28
C THR A 160 -7.97 -12.44 15.53
N ALA A 161 -9.09 -11.76 15.82
CA ALA A 161 -9.43 -10.47 15.23
C ALA A 161 -8.44 -9.36 15.63
N ALA A 162 -7.79 -9.48 16.79
CA ALA A 162 -6.83 -8.48 17.29
C ALA A 162 -5.59 -8.29 16.39
N ASN A 163 -5.31 -9.25 15.50
CA ASN A 163 -4.19 -9.16 14.57
C ASN A 163 -4.57 -8.53 13.22
N ALA A 164 -5.82 -8.10 13.03
CA ALA A 164 -6.30 -7.57 11.75
C ALA A 164 -5.48 -6.37 11.27
N GLY A 165 -5.14 -5.44 12.17
CA GLY A 165 -4.29 -4.29 11.86
C GLY A 165 -2.91 -4.69 11.33
N TYR A 166 -2.25 -5.67 11.95
CA TYR A 166 -0.96 -6.19 11.47
C TYR A 166 -1.04 -6.77 10.05
N TYR A 167 -2.10 -7.52 9.74
CA TYR A 167 -2.28 -8.03 8.37
C TYR A 167 -2.63 -6.92 7.38
N ALA A 168 -3.34 -5.87 7.82
CA ALA A 168 -3.62 -4.70 6.99
C ALA A 168 -2.34 -3.96 6.59
N GLU A 169 -1.35 -3.86 7.48
CA GLU A 169 -0.03 -3.30 7.13
C GLU A 169 0.64 -4.09 5.99
N ILE A 170 0.58 -5.42 6.04
CA ILE A 170 1.11 -6.29 4.97
C ILE A 170 0.37 -6.01 3.65
N VAL A 171 -0.96 -5.91 3.67
CA VAL A 171 -1.75 -5.60 2.47
C VAL A 171 -1.37 -4.22 1.91
N ALA A 172 -1.24 -3.21 2.76
CA ALA A 172 -0.83 -1.86 2.37
C ALA A 172 0.56 -1.84 1.73
N GLU A 173 1.53 -2.56 2.31
CA GLU A 173 2.88 -2.70 1.73
C GLU A 173 2.83 -3.33 0.33
N ARG A 174 2.06 -4.40 0.15
CA ARG A 174 1.89 -5.05 -1.16
C ARG A 174 1.19 -4.12 -2.16
N ALA A 175 0.21 -3.34 -1.73
CA ALA A 175 -0.47 -2.36 -2.56
C ALA A 175 0.48 -1.27 -3.08
N VAL A 176 1.35 -0.74 -2.21
CA VAL A 176 2.38 0.24 -2.60
C VAL A 176 3.33 -0.36 -3.64
N LEU A 177 3.84 -1.57 -3.40
CA LEU A 177 4.71 -2.25 -4.37
C LEU A 177 4.01 -2.51 -5.70
N ARG A 178 2.71 -2.83 -5.67
CA ARG A 178 1.90 -3.02 -6.88
C ARG A 178 1.71 -1.71 -7.65
N ARG A 179 1.41 -0.60 -6.96
CA ARG A 179 1.35 0.73 -7.57
C ARG A 179 2.68 1.13 -8.20
N LEU A 180 3.80 0.83 -7.55
CA LEU A 180 5.14 1.08 -8.08
C LEU A 180 5.40 0.32 -9.39
N VAL A 181 5.04 -0.96 -9.46
CA VAL A 181 5.15 -1.75 -10.69
C VAL A 181 4.32 -1.12 -11.81
N ASN A 182 3.07 -0.76 -11.52
CA ASN A 182 2.16 -0.15 -12.49
C ASN A 182 2.71 1.19 -13.04
N ALA A 183 3.19 2.06 -12.14
CA ALA A 183 3.81 3.33 -12.53
C ALA A 183 5.04 3.09 -13.42
N GLY A 184 5.90 2.14 -13.06
CA GLY A 184 7.04 1.75 -13.89
C GLY A 184 6.63 1.28 -15.29
N THR A 185 5.61 0.43 -15.40
CA THR A 185 5.07 -0.02 -16.70
C THR A 185 4.55 1.14 -17.54
N LYS A 186 3.79 2.07 -16.94
CA LYS A 186 3.29 3.25 -17.66
C LYS A 186 4.42 4.15 -18.14
N ILE A 187 5.45 4.38 -17.33
CA ILE A 187 6.62 5.21 -17.70
C ILE A 187 7.37 4.57 -18.88
N VAL A 188 7.54 3.25 -18.87
CA VAL A 188 8.11 2.52 -20.02
C VAL A 188 7.25 2.70 -21.27
N GLN A 189 5.92 2.60 -21.16
CA GLN A 189 4.99 2.82 -22.28
C GLN A 189 5.09 4.25 -22.82
N MET A 190 5.16 5.26 -21.97
CA MET A 190 5.37 6.66 -22.36
C MET A 190 6.67 6.84 -23.16
N GLY A 191 7.75 6.17 -22.75
CA GLY A 191 9.04 6.24 -23.45
C GLY A 191 9.06 5.60 -24.85
N TYR A 192 8.14 4.66 -25.12
CA TYR A 192 7.96 4.08 -26.46
C TYR A 192 6.93 4.84 -27.31
N GLY A 193 6.00 5.55 -26.69
CA GLY A 193 5.08 6.45 -27.39
C GLY A 193 5.84 7.63 -27.98
N GLN A 194 5.74 7.83 -29.30
CA GLN A 194 6.37 8.98 -29.98
C GLN A 194 5.45 10.21 -30.03
N ASP A 195 4.40 10.24 -29.21
CA ASP A 195 3.36 11.26 -29.24
C ASP A 195 3.54 12.24 -28.07
N GLY A 196 3.69 13.52 -28.39
CA GLY A 196 3.74 14.62 -27.42
C GLY A 196 5.10 15.31 -27.33
N GLU A 197 5.13 16.43 -26.59
CA GLU A 197 6.37 17.14 -26.28
C GLU A 197 7.12 16.38 -25.17
N VAL A 198 8.46 16.28 -25.31
CA VAL A 198 9.29 15.52 -24.36
C VAL A 198 9.15 16.05 -22.92
N GLU A 199 8.99 17.36 -22.76
CA GLU A 199 8.79 17.98 -21.44
C GLU A 199 7.50 17.50 -20.78
N ASP A 200 6.40 17.39 -21.54
CA ASP A 200 5.11 16.89 -21.03
C ASP A 200 5.21 15.43 -20.60
N LEU A 201 5.92 14.58 -21.37
CA LEU A 201 6.14 13.17 -21.00
C LEU A 201 6.93 13.03 -19.70
N VAL A 202 7.96 13.86 -19.50
CA VAL A 202 8.74 13.88 -18.26
C VAL A 202 7.87 14.32 -17.09
N ASN A 203 7.04 15.35 -17.26
CA ASN A 203 6.12 15.82 -16.23
C ASN A 203 5.07 14.75 -15.86
N GLN A 204 4.54 14.02 -16.85
CA GLN A 204 3.61 12.91 -16.62
C GLN A 204 4.29 11.75 -15.88
N ALA A 205 5.52 11.39 -16.24
CA ALA A 205 6.28 10.36 -15.55
C ALA A 205 6.56 10.72 -14.09
N GLN A 206 6.89 11.99 -13.80
CA GLN A 206 7.04 12.48 -12.43
C GLN A 206 5.73 12.34 -11.65
N ALA A 207 4.60 12.74 -12.23
CA ALA A 207 3.28 12.63 -11.60
C ALA A 207 2.93 11.18 -11.24
N GLU A 208 3.23 10.21 -12.12
CA GLU A 208 3.01 8.78 -11.82
C GLU A 208 3.86 8.29 -10.64
N ILE A 209 5.12 8.72 -10.52
CA ILE A 209 5.96 8.36 -9.36
C ILE A 209 5.46 9.01 -8.07
N TYR A 210 5.07 10.29 -8.13
CA TYR A 210 4.50 10.98 -6.97
C TYR A 210 3.23 10.28 -6.46
N ALA A 211 2.37 9.82 -7.36
CA ALA A 211 1.14 9.09 -7.00
C ALA A 211 1.40 7.75 -6.27
N VAL A 212 2.58 7.14 -6.44
CA VAL A 212 2.98 5.93 -5.68
C VAL A 212 3.42 6.28 -4.26
N ALA A 213 4.14 7.39 -4.11
CA ALA A 213 4.72 7.84 -2.84
C ALA A 213 3.68 8.42 -1.88
N GLU A 214 2.55 8.88 -2.40
CA GLU A 214 1.49 9.46 -1.58
C GLU A 214 0.73 8.38 -0.79
N ARG A 215 1.26 8.05 0.39
CA ARG A 215 0.41 7.66 1.52
C ARG A 215 -0.38 8.90 1.90
N ARG A 216 -1.59 9.00 1.39
CA ARG A 216 -2.48 10.06 1.81
C ARG A 216 -3.05 9.70 3.17
N THR A 217 -2.45 10.29 4.19
CA THR A 217 -3.15 11.04 5.24
C THR A 217 -4.17 11.97 4.60
N ALA A 218 -5.18 11.42 3.94
CA ALA A 218 -6.46 12.09 3.74
C ALA A 218 -7.27 11.72 4.99
N GLU A 219 -6.77 12.19 6.14
CA GLU A 219 -7.57 12.32 7.35
C GLU A 219 -8.70 13.29 7.00
N ASP A 220 -9.93 12.81 7.09
CA ASP A 220 -11.12 13.53 7.55
C ASP A 220 -11.12 15.06 7.35
N TYR A 221 -11.14 15.50 6.10
CA TYR A 221 -11.72 16.81 5.82
C TYR A 221 -13.24 16.63 5.75
N VAL A 222 -13.87 16.45 6.92
CA VAL A 222 -15.29 16.79 7.03
C VAL A 222 -15.36 18.30 6.82
N ALA A 223 -16.18 18.76 5.87
CA ALA A 223 -16.36 20.19 5.70
C ALA A 223 -16.83 20.77 7.03
N LEU A 224 -16.17 21.82 7.54
CA LEU A 224 -16.57 22.48 8.80
C LEU A 224 -18.08 22.78 8.83
N LYS A 225 -18.67 23.03 7.65
CA LYS A 225 -20.11 23.21 7.45
C LYS A 225 -20.94 22.04 7.99
N ASP A 226 -20.54 20.80 7.73
CA ASP A 226 -21.31 19.60 8.08
C ASP A 226 -21.24 19.32 9.60
N VAL A 227 -20.15 19.74 10.26
CA VAL A 227 -20.01 19.71 11.73
C VAL A 227 -20.78 20.87 12.39
N MET A 228 -20.83 22.03 11.75
CA MET A 228 -21.55 23.18 12.28
C MET A 228 -23.07 23.00 12.23
N GLU A 229 -23.61 22.33 11.21
CA GLU A 229 -25.05 22.11 11.08
C GLU A 229 -25.60 21.28 12.27
N SER A 230 -24.93 20.18 12.64
CA SER A 230 -25.30 19.39 13.83
C SER A 230 -25.14 20.15 15.15
N THR A 231 -24.13 21.02 15.25
CA THR A 231 -23.91 21.85 16.44
C THR A 231 -24.97 22.96 16.56
N VAL A 232 -25.40 23.53 15.43
CA VAL A 232 -26.47 24.54 15.39
C VAL A 232 -27.81 23.91 15.74
N ASP A 233 -28.11 22.72 15.23
CA ASP A 233 -29.32 21.97 15.57
C ASP A 233 -29.39 21.66 17.09
N GLU A 234 -28.26 21.33 17.72
CA GLU A 234 -28.16 21.16 19.18
C GLU A 234 -28.42 22.45 19.96
N ILE A 235 -27.93 23.59 19.45
CA ILE A 235 -28.15 24.91 20.04
C ILE A 235 -29.62 25.32 19.90
N GLU A 236 -30.25 25.10 18.74
CA GLU A 236 -31.66 25.42 18.49
C GLU A 236 -32.61 24.52 19.32
N ALA A 237 -32.30 23.22 19.44
CA ALA A 237 -33.03 22.29 20.31
C ALA A 237 -32.91 22.63 21.81
N SER A 238 -31.86 23.35 22.19
CA SER A 238 -31.68 23.87 23.56
C SER A 238 -32.38 25.22 23.76
N GLY A 239 -32.38 26.09 22.75
CA GLY A 239 -33.02 27.41 22.79
C GLY A 239 -34.56 27.38 22.75
N HIS A 240 -35.17 26.31 22.24
CA HIS A 240 -36.64 26.16 22.19
C HIS A 240 -37.27 25.54 23.45
N ARG A 241 -36.46 25.12 24.42
CA ARG A 241 -36.95 24.74 25.76
C ARG A 241 -36.83 25.96 26.67
N GLY A 242 -37.93 26.72 26.77
CA GLY A 242 -37.99 27.94 27.58
C GLY A 242 -37.51 27.72 29.02
N GLU A 243 -36.75 28.70 29.53
CA GLU A 243 -36.28 28.92 30.92
C GLU A 243 -36.53 27.77 31.93
N GLY A 244 -35.96 26.60 31.68
CA GLY A 244 -36.12 25.43 32.52
C GLY A 244 -34.89 24.52 32.42
N MET A 245 -34.45 23.99 33.56
CA MET A 245 -33.26 23.13 33.71
C MET A 245 -33.16 22.08 32.59
N THR A 246 -31.99 22.01 31.96
CA THR A 246 -31.73 21.20 30.75
C THR A 246 -31.19 19.80 31.07
N GLY A 247 -30.64 19.58 32.27
CA GLY A 247 -30.14 18.30 32.80
C GLY A 247 -31.00 17.70 33.91
N VAL A 248 -30.65 16.49 34.37
CA VAL A 248 -31.33 15.82 35.49
C VAL A 248 -30.97 16.54 36.79
N PRO A 249 -31.94 17.02 37.60
CA PRO A 249 -31.64 17.78 38.80
C PRO A 249 -30.90 16.92 39.83
N THR A 250 -29.82 17.46 40.38
CA THR A 250 -29.05 16.81 41.46
C THR A 250 -29.76 16.92 42.80
N GLY A 251 -30.65 17.90 42.95
CA GLY A 251 -31.33 18.22 44.20
C GLY A 251 -30.54 19.20 45.08
N PHE A 252 -29.37 19.66 44.62
CA PHE A 252 -28.61 20.74 45.26
C PHE A 252 -28.80 22.02 44.46
N TYR A 253 -29.57 22.97 45.02
CA TYR A 253 -29.95 24.19 44.31
C TYR A 253 -28.76 24.97 43.73
N GLU A 254 -27.71 25.19 44.53
CA GLU A 254 -26.51 25.93 44.09
C GLU A 254 -25.74 25.20 42.97
N LEU A 255 -25.77 23.86 42.98
CA LEU A 255 -25.11 23.07 41.95
C LEU A 255 -25.93 23.06 40.66
N ASP A 256 -27.25 22.88 40.79
CA ASP A 256 -28.19 22.89 39.66
C ASP A 256 -28.27 24.29 39.01
N GLU A 257 -28.05 25.37 39.75
CA GLU A 257 -27.94 26.73 39.21
C GLU A 257 -26.68 26.92 38.36
N LEU A 258 -25.57 26.28 38.73
CA LEU A 258 -24.31 26.37 37.98
C LEU A 258 -24.27 25.42 36.78
N THR A 259 -24.80 24.21 36.92
CA THR A 259 -24.67 23.14 35.91
C THR A 259 -25.90 22.96 35.05
N HIS A 260 -27.04 23.57 35.43
CA HIS A 260 -28.37 23.32 34.85
C HIS A 260 -28.81 21.85 34.94
N GLY A 261 -28.25 21.10 35.90
CA GLY A 261 -28.48 19.67 36.12
C GLY A 261 -27.38 18.79 35.53
N LEU A 262 -27.50 17.47 35.72
CA LEU A 262 -26.57 16.49 35.16
C LEU A 262 -26.94 16.18 33.71
N HIS A 263 -26.01 16.43 32.81
CA HIS A 263 -26.13 16.04 31.41
C HIS A 263 -25.56 14.63 31.21
N PRO A 264 -26.22 13.76 30.43
CA PRO A 264 -25.66 12.46 30.07
C PRO A 264 -24.32 12.66 29.36
N ALA A 265 -23.31 11.89 29.75
CA ALA A 265 -22.02 11.91 29.08
C ALA A 265 -22.19 11.46 27.62
N ARG A 266 -21.61 12.22 26.69
CA ARG A 266 -21.25 11.71 25.36
C ARG A 266 -20.10 10.72 25.50
#